data_AF-A0A353RCS2-F1
#
_entry.id   AF-A0A353RCS2-F1
#
_cell.length_a   1.000
_cell.length_b   1.000
_cell.length_c   1.000
_cell.angle_alpha   90.00
_cell.angle_beta   90.00
_cell.angle_gamma   90.00
#
_symmetry.space_group_name_H-M   'P 1'
#
loop_
_entity.id
_entity.type
_entity.pdbx_description
1 polymer ?
#
loop_
_entity_poly.entity_id
_entity_poly.type
_entity_poly.pdbx_seq_one_letter_code
_entity_poly.pdbx_strand_id
1 'polypeptide(L)' 'MAAVATHVDVVPAGSGWDTDPFCLTRRGSLLFGRGAADDKGAAVVALYCLKALRDEKIPARRRIRAIFGAGEEIASNDLT' A
#
# COMPACT_ATOMS: atom_id res chain seq x y z
N MET A 1 6.73 -13.62 15.27
CA MET A 1 6.88 -12.49 14.34
C MET A 1 5.49 -12.11 13.86
N ALA A 2 5.22 -10.83 13.64
CA ALA A 2 4.02 -10.37 12.92
C ALA A 2 4.46 -9.72 11.60
N ALA A 3 3.70 -9.95 10.53
CA ALA A 3 3.99 -9.38 9.22
C ALA A 3 2.70 -8.80 8.63
N VAL A 4 2.83 -7.67 7.95
CA VAL A 4 1.83 -7.14 7.03
C VAL A 4 2.47 -7.16 5.65
N ALA A 5 1.88 -7.94 4.74
CA ALA A 5 2.26 -7.98 3.35
C ALA A 5 1.30 -7.09 2.56
N THR A 6 1.87 -6.28 1.69
CA THR A 6 1.19 -5.36 0.78
C THR A 6 1.98 -5.38 -0.52
N HIS A 7 1.42 -4.86 -1.61
CA HIS A 7 2.13 -4.80 -2.89
C HIS A 7 2.15 -3.38 -3.46
N VAL A 8 3.11 -3.12 -4.36
CA VAL A 8 3.36 -1.77 -4.92
C VAL A 8 3.28 -1.74 -6.44
N ASP A 9 3.23 -2.90 -7.08
CA ASP A 9 2.77 -3.03 -8.46
C ASP A 9 1.27 -2.79 -8.56
N VAL A 10 0.80 -2.56 -9.78
CA VAL A 10 -0.59 -2.23 -10.07
C VAL A 10 -0.96 -2.78 -11.43
N VAL A 11 -2.22 -3.17 -11.62
CA VAL A 11 -2.74 -3.43 -12.98
C VAL A 11 -2.69 -2.18 -13.87
N PRO A 12 -2.71 -2.34 -15.21
CA PRO A 12 -2.87 -1.24 -16.14
C PRO A 12 -4.09 -0.36 -15.80
N ALA A 13 -4.01 0.95 -16.07
CA ALA A 13 -5.10 1.88 -15.78
C ALA A 13 -6.39 1.53 -16.54
N GLY A 14 -6.27 1.02 -17.78
CA GLY A 14 -7.42 0.86 -18.67
C GLY A 14 -7.97 2.20 -19.15
N SER A 15 -9.21 2.20 -19.62
CA SER A 15 -9.93 3.39 -20.09
C SER A 15 -11.06 3.79 -19.12
N GLY A 16 -11.69 4.95 -19.34
CA GLY A 16 -12.86 5.39 -18.58
C GLY A 16 -12.59 6.19 -17.31
N TRP A 17 -11.36 6.70 -17.13
CA TRP A 17 -11.03 7.56 -16.00
C TRP A 17 -11.52 9.00 -16.22
N ASP A 18 -12.17 9.56 -15.20
CA ASP A 18 -12.51 11.00 -15.13
C ASP A 18 -11.32 11.88 -14.69
N THR A 19 -10.25 11.27 -14.16
CA THR A 19 -9.04 11.93 -13.65
C THR A 19 -7.80 11.26 -14.22
N ASP A 20 -6.63 11.88 -14.15
CA ASP A 20 -5.39 11.17 -14.46
C ASP A 20 -5.19 10.00 -13.48
N PRO A 21 -5.10 8.73 -13.94
CA PRO A 21 -4.97 7.57 -13.07
C PRO A 21 -3.69 7.59 -12.23
N PHE A 22 -2.63 8.26 -12.67
CA PHE A 22 -1.35 8.31 -11.97
C PHE A 22 -1.10 9.62 -11.22
N CYS A 23 -2.11 10.51 -11.19
CA CYS A 23 -2.13 11.69 -10.33
C CYS A 23 -3.24 11.54 -9.28
N LEU A 24 -2.86 11.35 -8.01
CA LEU A 24 -3.82 11.17 -6.93
C LEU A 24 -4.73 12.40 -6.82
N THR A 25 -6.01 12.22 -7.12
CA THR A 25 -6.99 13.31 -7.21
C THR A 25 -8.05 13.13 -6.13
N ARG A 26 -8.26 14.15 -5.29
CA ARG A 26 -9.33 14.14 -4.28
C ARG A 26 -10.63 14.70 -4.86
N ARG A 27 -11.74 13.96 -4.75
CA ARG A 27 -13.09 14.47 -5.03
C ARG A 27 -13.97 14.20 -3.80
N GLY A 28 -14.30 15.26 -3.05
CA GLY A 28 -15.01 15.13 -1.78
C GLY A 28 -14.18 14.38 -0.74
N SER A 29 -14.75 13.30 -0.19
CA SER A 29 -14.10 12.41 0.79
C SER A 29 -13.28 11.29 0.16
N LEU A 30 -13.30 11.15 -1.17
CA LEU A 30 -12.66 10.05 -1.88
C LEU A 30 -11.36 10.48 -2.56
N LEU A 31 -10.40 9.56 -2.61
CA LEU A 31 -9.13 9.70 -3.31
C LEU A 31 -9.12 8.76 -4.52
N PHE A 32 -8.94 9.32 -5.72
CA PHE A 32 -8.94 8.61 -7.00
C PHE A 32 -7.51 8.52 -7.53
N GLY A 33 -7.10 7.31 -7.90
CA GLY A 33 -5.82 7.02 -8.50
C GLY A 33 -5.57 5.51 -8.56
N ARG A 34 -4.91 5.05 -9.62
CA ARG A 34 -4.47 3.65 -9.74
C ARG A 34 -3.47 3.36 -8.61
N GLY A 35 -3.71 2.29 -7.86
CA GLY A 35 -2.92 2.00 -6.67
C GLY A 35 -3.50 2.56 -5.37
N ALA A 36 -4.49 3.47 -5.41
CA ALA A 36 -4.94 4.15 -4.19
C ALA A 36 -5.65 3.20 -3.21
N ALA A 37 -6.58 2.38 -3.72
CA ALA A 37 -7.25 1.35 -2.92
C ALA A 37 -6.49 0.02 -2.92
N ASP A 38 -5.90 -0.33 -4.06
CA ASP A 38 -5.25 -1.61 -4.31
C ASP A 38 -3.89 -1.34 -4.98
N ASP A 39 -2.77 -1.31 -4.24
CA ASP A 39 -2.66 -1.51 -2.78
C ASP A 39 -1.71 -0.51 -2.09
N LYS A 40 -1.26 0.52 -2.83
CA LYS A 40 -0.33 1.54 -2.31
C LYS A 40 -0.90 2.28 -1.10
N GLY A 41 -2.22 2.46 -1.03
CA GLY A 41 -2.89 3.02 0.13
C GLY A 41 -2.63 2.21 1.40
N ALA A 42 -2.85 0.88 1.35
CA ALA A 42 -2.61 0.01 2.50
C ALA A 42 -1.11 -0.09 2.82
N ALA A 43 -0.24 -0.12 1.81
CA ALA A 43 1.22 -0.10 1.99
C ALA A 43 1.68 1.13 2.80
N VAL A 44 1.15 2.32 2.48
CA VAL A 44 1.43 3.55 3.24
C VAL A 44 0.87 3.45 4.66
N VAL A 45 -0.35 2.94 4.84
CA VAL A 45 -0.94 2.75 6.18
C VAL A 45 -0.07 1.81 7.03
N ALA A 46 0.43 0.71 6.46
CA ALA A 46 1.33 -0.21 7.16
C ALA A 46 2.61 0.49 7.66
N LEU A 47 3.21 1.36 6.84
CA LEU A 47 4.36 2.19 7.24
C LEU A 47 4.00 3.18 8.35
N TYR A 48 2.84 3.83 8.24
CA TYR A 48 2.40 4.82 9.24
C TYR A 48 2.05 4.17 10.57
N CYS A 49 1.51 2.96 10.59
CA CYS A 49 1.30 2.17 11.81
C CYS A 49 2.64 1.86 12.51
N LEU A 50 3.66 1.44 11.76
CA LEU A 50 5.01 1.22 12.32
C LEU A 50 5.62 2.52 12.84
N LYS A 51 5.43 3.64 12.13
CA LYS A 51 5.86 4.96 12.56
C LYS A 51 5.17 5.37 13.86
N ALA A 52 3.85 5.23 13.96
CA ALA A 52 3.09 5.57 15.16
C ALA A 52 3.58 4.77 16.38
N LEU A 53 3.78 3.45 16.25
CA LEU A 53 4.32 2.63 17.34
C LEU A 53 5.70 3.11 17.81
N ARG A 54 6.57 3.49 16.87
CA ARG A 54 7.90 4.01 17.17
C ARG A 54 7.84 5.38 17.85
N ASP A 55 7.03 6.29 17.33
CA ASP A 55 6.92 7.66 17.81
C ASP A 55 6.32 7.70 19.23
N GLU A 56 5.34 6.83 19.52
CA GLU A 56 4.75 6.60 20.85
C GLU A 56 5.61 5.73 21.78
N LYS A 57 6.80 5.32 21.34
CA LYS A 57 7.76 4.50 22.10
C LYS A 57 7.15 3.19 22.65
N ILE A 58 6.19 2.61 21.92
CA ILE A 58 5.55 1.36 22.33
C ILE A 58 6.56 0.21 22.16
N PRO A 59 6.92 -0.52 23.23
CA PRO A 59 7.90 -1.60 23.13
C PRO A 59 7.32 -2.77 22.33
N ALA A 60 8.01 -3.14 21.24
CA ALA A 60 7.61 -4.26 20.40
C ALA A 60 7.88 -5.59 21.13
N ARG A 61 6.81 -6.31 21.50
CA ARG A 61 6.91 -7.66 22.10
C ARG A 61 7.38 -8.75 21.14
N ARG A 62 7.27 -8.48 19.83
CA ARG A 62 7.68 -9.35 18.73
C ARG A 62 8.18 -8.47 17.59
N ARG A 63 9.07 -9.01 16.74
CA ARG A 63 9.46 -8.35 15.49
C ARG A 63 8.21 -8.17 14.60
N ILE A 64 7.97 -6.93 14.17
CA ILE A 64 6.93 -6.55 13.21
C ILE A 64 7.63 -6.20 11.89
N ARG A 65 7.14 -6.69 10.76
CA ARG A 65 7.64 -6.34 9.42
C ARG A 65 6.50 -5.84 8.54
N ALA A 66 6.72 -4.77 7.81
CA ALA A 66 5.99 -4.47 6.59
C ALA A 66 6.79 -5.04 5.41
N ILE A 67 6.12 -5.78 4.53
CA ILE A 67 6.71 -6.42 3.36
C ILE A 67 5.98 -5.86 2.13
N PHE A 68 6.75 -5.43 1.13
CA PHE A 68 6.24 -4.88 -0.12
C PHE A 68 6.65 -5.80 -1.27
N GLY A 69 5.66 -6.47 -1.87
CA GLY A 69 5.82 -7.16 -3.14
C GLY A 69 5.63 -6.20 -4.33
N ALA A 70 6.14 -6.57 -5.49
CA ALA A 70 6.08 -5.84 -6.75
C ALA A 70 5.67 -6.74 -7.94
N GLY A 71 5.11 -7.93 -7.67
CA GLY A 71 4.58 -8.83 -8.71
C GLY A 71 3.25 -9.48 -8.35
N GLU A 72 2.54 -8.97 -7.34
CA GLU A 72 1.30 -9.55 -6.82
C GLU A 72 0.23 -9.67 -7.92
N GLU A 73 0.08 -8.62 -8.72
CA GLU A 73 -0.99 -8.47 -9.74
C GLU A 73 -0.81 -9.39 -10.96
N ILE A 74 0.29 -10.14 -10.99
CA ILE A 74 0.61 -11.10 -12.05
C ILE A 74 0.65 -12.51 -11.48
N ALA A 75 1.52 -12.78 -10.51
CA ALA A 75 1.70 -14.13 -9.95
C ALA A 75 2.46 -14.18 -8.61
N SER A 76 2.75 -13.03 -7.98
CA SER A 76 3.61 -12.94 -6.79
C SER A 76 4.99 -13.61 -6.96
N ASN A 77 5.56 -13.55 -8.16
CA ASN A 77 6.82 -14.23 -8.52
C ASN A 77 8.08 -13.57 -7.94
N ASP A 78 7.90 -12.49 -7.18
CA ASP A 78 8.94 -11.70 -6.53
C ASP A 78 9.12 -12.04 -5.04
N LEU A 79 8.20 -12.84 -4.47
CA LEU A 79 8.21 -13.24 -3.06
C LEU A 79 8.70 -14.70 -2.82
N THR A 80 9.19 -15.38 -3.86
CA THR A 80 9.70 -16.76 -3.82
C THR A 80 11.18 -16.84 -3.45
#